data_AF-A0A0Q9Q451-F1
#
_entry.id   AF-A0A0Q9Q451-F1
#
_cell.length_a   1.000
_cell.length_b   1.000
_cell.length_c   1.000
_cell.angle_alpha   90.00
_cell.angle_beta   90.00
_cell.angle_gamma   90.00
#
_symmetry.space_group_name_H-M   'P 1'
#
loop_
_entity.id
_entity.type
_entity.pdbx_description
1 polymer ?
#
loop_
_entity_poly.entity_id
_entity_poly.type
_entity_poly.pdbx_seq_one_letter_code
_entity_poly.pdbx_strand_id
1 'polypeptide(L)'
;MKNSRWKLLTYVPFLAIIVIIALIQTFMLANENVKPYPEPFGRATELPQLATYGGPVQMIEEGIFTYLAGKTIEFITIDEEGRNSTETRPLPDSGVFQSYKMMDKDHVIWIGDGNKLYASEWKNDAWRSKNALIENEIANVQTVVGLNGETVLLAYHETSLYVSEFHPTANLNWTKLDIPNVKQIQGVWDTSGGSLSLVYAVSKDGNEAFHYVKLDKASWKPVVQMKLKEVDDATSSLDDMALGADGSSLITAYTTSSRKSGKSTLHKLSFLANQPDNIQDEVINLPDMRGNNSDTILHPTFIQASSGEATLVVSSVYEKNRRQTSQEVYKIGFQDGSMLNASRISQFSGFAVYPTFDTYKGSSLAIWLDAVNAKTYRVYYATDQLPYKERMNSFHAKDFQQAAGNLPLFWGIGILTALISLKWILLPGLFLIVISVFWQYHYDEHAKRHFRISIAMYLSVKTLFIGDYRKPIALQVMPELLQSVWVSLILLLVIAGISYVLTRLWRKGLSERNVGLEMFYFVVLDVFMTNMWYSFFMSPASL
;
A
#
# COMPACT_ATOMS: atom_id res chain seq x y z
N MET A 1 -30.34 48.99 4.31
CA MET A 1 -30.17 47.69 5.03
C MET A 1 -31.06 46.54 4.53
N LYS A 2 -32.33 46.73 4.12
CA LYS A 2 -33.20 45.63 3.63
C LYS A 2 -32.65 44.87 2.40
N ASN A 3 -32.10 45.58 1.40
CA ASN A 3 -31.57 44.93 0.18
C ASN A 3 -30.32 44.05 0.41
N SER A 4 -29.48 44.38 1.39
CA SER A 4 -28.29 43.57 1.71
C SER A 4 -28.65 42.25 2.41
N ARG A 5 -29.61 42.27 3.34
CA ARG A 5 -30.14 41.06 4.01
C ARG A 5 -30.83 40.09 3.02
N TRP A 6 -31.44 40.62 1.97
CA TRP A 6 -32.11 39.81 0.95
C TRP A 6 -31.13 39.12 -0.02
N LYS A 7 -30.06 39.81 -0.45
CA LYS A 7 -28.98 39.19 -1.22
C LYS A 7 -28.31 38.07 -0.42
N LEU A 8 -28.11 38.26 0.89
CA LEU A 8 -27.63 37.22 1.79
C LEU A 8 -28.54 35.97 1.77
N LEU A 9 -29.87 36.12 1.88
CA LEU A 9 -30.80 34.97 1.87
C LEU A 9 -30.84 34.19 0.55
N THR A 10 -30.36 34.77 -0.55
CA THR A 10 -30.32 34.11 -1.86
C THR A 10 -29.09 33.19 -1.99
N TYR A 11 -27.95 33.57 -1.41
CA TYR A 11 -26.67 32.82 -1.56
C TYR A 11 -26.26 32.04 -0.31
N VAL A 12 -26.65 32.49 0.89
CA VAL A 12 -26.32 31.83 2.17
C VAL A 12 -26.77 30.37 2.20
N PRO A 13 -27.95 29.97 1.69
CA PRO A 13 -28.33 28.56 1.64
C PRO A 13 -27.32 27.71 0.87
N PHE A 14 -26.88 28.17 -0.32
CA PHE A 14 -25.89 27.45 -1.13
C PHE A 14 -24.54 27.33 -0.42
N LEU A 15 -24.07 28.41 0.22
CA LEU A 15 -22.83 28.38 1.00
C LEU A 15 -22.93 27.44 2.21
N ALA A 16 -24.05 27.47 2.93
CA ALA A 16 -24.29 26.59 4.07
C ALA A 16 -24.32 25.12 3.65
N ILE A 17 -24.98 24.82 2.52
CA ILE A 17 -25.00 23.48 1.92
C ILE A 17 -23.58 23.04 1.56
N ILE A 18 -22.81 23.89 0.90
CA ILE A 18 -21.41 23.59 0.54
C ILE A 18 -20.62 23.22 1.80
N VAL A 19 -20.68 24.04 2.84
CA VAL A 19 -19.92 23.80 4.08
C VAL A 19 -20.37 22.51 4.77
N ILE A 20 -21.67 22.28 4.91
CA ILE A 20 -22.21 21.09 5.59
C ILE A 20 -21.85 19.82 4.81
N ILE A 21 -22.07 19.80 3.49
CA ILE A 21 -21.73 18.67 2.63
C ILE A 21 -20.21 18.44 2.63
N ALA A 22 -19.40 19.50 2.64
CA ALA A 22 -17.94 19.39 2.75
C ALA A 22 -17.51 18.68 4.03
N LEU A 23 -18.07 19.07 5.16
CA LEU A 23 -17.73 18.46 6.45
C LEU A 23 -18.10 16.96 6.47
N ILE A 24 -19.30 16.63 5.98
CA ILE A 24 -19.75 15.23 5.91
C ILE A 24 -18.87 14.43 4.95
N GLN A 25 -18.62 14.92 3.74
CA GLN A 25 -17.83 14.19 2.74
C GLN A 25 -16.36 14.10 3.12
N THR A 26 -15.79 15.12 3.79
CA THR A 26 -14.43 15.06 4.35
C THR A 26 -14.35 13.94 5.38
N PHE A 27 -15.31 13.87 6.29
CA PHE A 27 -15.36 12.80 7.29
C PHE A 27 -15.54 11.42 6.63
N MET A 28 -16.44 11.30 5.64
CA MET A 28 -16.66 10.04 4.92
C MET A 28 -15.39 9.59 4.19
N LEU A 29 -14.71 10.49 3.48
CA LEU A 29 -13.49 10.17 2.75
C LEU A 29 -12.32 9.87 3.68
N ALA A 30 -12.18 10.61 4.79
CA ALA A 30 -11.18 10.28 5.80
C ALA A 30 -11.45 8.89 6.37
N ASN A 31 -12.69 8.57 6.72
CA ASN A 31 -13.06 7.24 7.21
C ASN A 31 -12.85 6.16 6.14
N GLU A 32 -13.11 6.46 4.87
CA GLU A 32 -12.81 5.57 3.75
C GLU A 32 -11.29 5.34 3.65
N ASN A 33 -10.45 6.36 3.69
CA ASN A 33 -8.98 6.26 3.58
C ASN A 33 -8.33 5.56 4.77
N VAL A 34 -8.89 5.77 5.96
CA VAL A 34 -8.30 5.34 7.23
C VAL A 34 -8.85 4.00 7.74
N LYS A 35 -9.98 3.49 7.23
CA LYS A 35 -10.53 2.19 7.65
C LYS A 35 -10.71 1.21 6.50
N PRO A 36 -10.66 -0.12 6.74
CA PRO A 36 -10.42 -0.76 8.02
C PRO A 36 -8.94 -0.68 8.43
N TYR A 37 -8.70 -0.55 9.74
CA TYR A 37 -7.37 -0.67 10.30
C TYR A 37 -6.78 -2.06 10.02
N PRO A 38 -5.46 -2.19 9.84
CA PRO A 38 -4.85 -3.48 9.60
C PRO A 38 -4.75 -4.24 10.92
N GLU A 39 -5.72 -5.07 11.32
CA GLU A 39 -5.54 -5.90 12.53
C GLU A 39 -4.59 -7.08 12.23
N PRO A 40 -3.60 -7.38 13.10
CA PRO A 40 -3.38 -6.83 14.46
C PRO A 40 -2.50 -5.56 14.56
N PHE A 41 -2.03 -5.00 13.46
CA PHE A 41 -1.10 -3.88 13.39
C PHE A 41 -1.73 -2.48 13.57
N GLY A 42 -0.89 -1.50 13.86
CA GLY A 42 -1.22 -0.09 13.69
C GLY A 42 -1.01 0.39 12.24
N ARG A 43 -1.59 1.55 11.90
CA ARG A 43 -1.27 2.26 10.64
C ARG A 43 0.23 2.54 10.50
N ALA A 44 0.69 2.67 9.26
CA ALA A 44 2.10 2.92 8.96
C ALA A 44 2.59 4.29 9.47
N THR A 45 3.83 4.34 9.94
CA THR A 45 4.55 5.57 10.29
C THR A 45 5.68 5.79 9.29
N GLU A 46 5.74 6.99 8.70
CA GLU A 46 6.83 7.43 7.82
C GLU A 46 8.02 7.91 8.64
N LEU A 47 9.23 7.46 8.27
CA LEU A 47 10.47 7.99 8.82
C LEU A 47 10.90 9.26 8.08
N PRO A 48 11.59 10.20 8.75
CA PRO A 48 11.87 11.52 8.17
C PRO A 48 12.90 11.52 7.04
N GLN A 49 13.84 10.55 7.03
CA GLN A 49 14.89 10.48 6.02
C GLN A 49 14.50 9.52 4.89
N LEU A 50 14.88 9.88 3.66
CA LEU A 50 14.69 9.04 2.48
C LEU A 50 15.84 8.05 2.35
N ALA A 51 15.52 6.78 2.09
CA ALA A 51 16.50 5.78 1.72
C ALA A 51 16.99 6.02 0.28
N THR A 52 18.27 5.85 0.01
CA THR A 52 18.88 6.04 -1.33
C THR A 52 19.22 4.74 -2.05
N TYR A 53 18.81 3.60 -1.48
CA TYR A 53 19.04 2.28 -2.03
C TYR A 53 17.71 1.52 -2.12
N GLY A 54 17.43 0.96 -3.29
CA GLY A 54 16.22 0.17 -3.56
C GLY A 54 16.44 -1.29 -3.21
N GLY A 55 16.33 -1.62 -1.93
CA GLY A 55 16.40 -2.99 -1.43
C GLY A 55 15.83 -3.08 -0.02
N PRO A 56 15.66 -4.29 0.52
CA PRO A 56 15.10 -4.47 1.85
C PRO A 56 15.97 -3.78 2.89
N VAL A 57 15.34 -3.16 3.88
CA VAL A 57 16.06 -2.63 5.04
C VAL A 57 16.73 -3.78 5.78
N GLN A 58 17.86 -3.49 6.43
CA GLN A 58 18.63 -4.51 7.11
C GLN A 58 18.29 -4.50 8.58
N MET A 59 17.73 -5.60 9.08
CA MET A 59 17.63 -5.85 10.51
C MET A 59 19.03 -6.14 11.04
N ILE A 60 19.43 -5.42 12.09
CA ILE A 60 20.75 -5.63 12.73
C ILE A 60 20.56 -6.37 14.04
N GLU A 61 19.63 -5.91 14.85
CA GLU A 61 19.28 -6.47 16.15
C GLU A 61 17.76 -6.38 16.32
N GLU A 62 17.25 -7.05 17.35
CA GLU A 62 15.83 -7.05 17.67
C GLU A 62 15.32 -5.60 17.84
N GLY A 63 14.40 -5.17 16.96
CA GLY A 63 13.85 -3.80 16.97
C GLY A 63 14.81 -2.69 16.50
N ILE A 64 15.97 -3.07 15.94
CA ILE A 64 16.95 -2.14 15.35
C ILE A 64 17.17 -2.50 13.87
N PHE A 65 16.93 -1.53 13.00
CA PHE A 65 17.18 -1.69 11.57
C PHE A 65 17.92 -0.51 10.99
N THR A 66 18.48 -0.70 9.81
CA THR A 66 19.22 0.34 9.10
C THR A 66 18.85 0.46 7.63
N TYR A 67 19.07 1.66 7.11
CA TYR A 67 19.06 1.95 5.69
C TYR A 67 20.06 3.08 5.37
N LEU A 68 20.48 3.13 4.11
CA LEU A 68 21.35 4.16 3.58
C LEU A 68 20.53 5.41 3.24
N ALA A 69 20.90 6.57 3.77
CA ALA A 69 20.29 7.87 3.47
C ALA A 69 21.33 8.84 2.90
N GLY A 70 21.57 8.77 1.59
CA GLY A 70 22.54 9.63 0.91
C GLY A 70 23.97 9.28 1.28
N LYS A 71 24.58 10.05 2.19
CA LYS A 71 25.97 9.86 2.65
C LYS A 71 26.06 9.41 4.11
N THR A 72 24.94 8.94 4.66
CA THR A 72 24.85 8.44 6.03
C THR A 72 24.15 7.09 6.05
N ILE A 73 24.45 6.32 7.10
CA ILE A 73 23.75 5.11 7.50
C ILE A 73 22.87 5.51 8.67
N GLU A 74 21.56 5.35 8.52
CA GLU A 74 20.58 5.63 9.58
C GLU A 74 20.31 4.35 10.36
N PHE A 75 20.46 4.40 11.68
CA PHE A 75 20.11 3.33 12.60
C PHE A 75 18.82 3.73 13.31
N ILE A 76 17.79 2.92 13.16
CA ILE A 76 16.48 3.17 13.73
C ILE A 76 16.22 2.17 14.84
N THR A 77 15.96 2.67 16.04
CA THR A 77 15.56 1.85 17.17
C THR A 77 14.10 2.12 17.49
N ILE A 78 13.30 1.05 17.58
CA ILE A 78 11.91 1.10 18.00
C ILE A 78 11.83 0.81 19.51
N ASP A 79 11.20 1.72 20.26
CA ASP A 79 10.99 1.54 21.70
C ASP A 79 9.75 0.69 22.03
N GLU A 80 9.48 0.49 23.33
CA GLU A 80 8.32 -0.30 23.81
C GLU A 80 6.97 0.39 23.53
N GLU A 81 6.96 1.69 23.20
CA GLU A 81 5.77 2.44 22.79
C GLU A 81 5.63 2.53 21.24
N GLY A 82 6.50 1.85 20.51
CA GLY A 82 6.56 1.83 19.05
C GLY A 82 7.01 3.15 18.43
N ARG A 83 7.70 4.00 19.20
CA ARG A 83 8.29 5.24 18.69
C ARG A 83 9.69 4.93 18.19
N ASN A 84 10.08 5.63 17.13
CA ASN A 84 11.40 5.51 16.56
C ASN A 84 12.35 6.54 17.19
N SER A 85 13.61 6.14 17.37
CA SER A 85 14.75 7.02 17.57
C SER A 85 15.77 6.75 16.47
N THR A 86 16.54 7.77 16.10
CA THR A 86 17.48 7.70 14.97
C THR A 86 18.89 8.06 15.44
N GLU A 87 19.83 7.17 15.16
CA GLU A 87 21.27 7.40 15.25
C GLU A 87 21.84 7.45 13.84
N THR A 88 22.50 8.56 13.48
CA THR A 88 23.03 8.78 12.14
C THR A 88 24.54 8.64 12.15
N ARG A 89 25.10 7.76 11.31
CA ARG A 89 26.55 7.59 11.12
C ARG A 89 26.96 7.98 9.70
N PRO A 90 28.11 8.63 9.47
CA PRO A 90 28.62 8.88 8.12
C PRO A 90 28.96 7.55 7.43
N LEU A 91 29.14 7.55 6.10
CA LEU A 91 29.68 6.37 5.41
C LEU A 91 31.15 6.10 5.79
N PRO A 92 31.59 4.82 5.82
CA PRO A 92 32.99 4.47 6.07
C PRO A 92 33.94 4.87 4.92
N ASP A 93 33.38 5.11 3.73
CA ASP A 93 34.10 5.51 2.54
C ASP A 93 33.37 6.66 1.83
N SER A 94 34.15 7.57 1.25
CA SER A 94 33.64 8.69 0.44
C SER A 94 33.55 8.36 -1.05
N GLY A 95 34.16 7.23 -1.49
CA GLY A 95 34.12 6.71 -2.85
C GLY A 95 32.85 5.93 -3.18
N VAL A 96 32.98 4.87 -3.98
CA VAL A 96 31.87 3.97 -4.30
C VAL A 96 31.46 3.17 -3.04
N PHE A 97 30.16 3.14 -2.76
CA PHE A 97 29.57 2.37 -1.66
C PHE A 97 28.32 1.66 -2.16
N GLN A 98 28.46 0.38 -2.51
CA GLN A 98 27.40 -0.43 -3.12
C GLN A 98 27.22 -1.75 -2.36
N SER A 99 26.03 -2.35 -2.49
CA SER A 99 25.68 -3.66 -1.91
C SER A 99 26.14 -3.83 -0.45
N TYR A 100 25.99 -2.78 0.36
CA TYR A 100 26.48 -2.80 1.73
C TYR A 100 25.67 -3.75 2.61
N LYS A 101 26.32 -4.36 3.58
CA LYS A 101 25.69 -5.18 4.62
C LYS A 101 26.22 -4.79 5.98
N MET A 102 25.33 -4.52 6.93
CA MET A 102 25.70 -4.45 8.34
C MET A 102 25.77 -5.87 8.89
N MET A 103 26.87 -6.18 9.58
CA MET A 103 27.07 -7.47 10.24
C MET A 103 26.55 -7.44 11.66
N ASP A 104 26.73 -6.29 12.31
CA ASP A 104 26.16 -5.90 13.59
C ASP A 104 26.11 -4.36 13.63
N LYS A 105 25.85 -3.75 14.79
CA LYS A 105 25.78 -2.30 14.91
C LYS A 105 27.09 -1.61 14.50
N ASP A 106 28.23 -2.25 14.74
CA ASP A 106 29.54 -1.64 14.64
C ASP A 106 30.38 -2.16 13.46
N HIS A 107 29.97 -3.22 12.77
CA HIS A 107 30.70 -3.76 11.62
C HIS A 107 29.90 -3.66 10.33
N VAL A 108 30.53 -3.11 9.29
CA VAL A 108 29.93 -2.96 7.96
C VAL A 108 30.84 -3.56 6.89
N ILE A 109 30.23 -4.22 5.90
CA ILE A 109 30.88 -4.64 4.67
C ILE A 109 30.22 -3.97 3.47
N TRP A 110 30.98 -3.71 2.40
CA TRP A 110 30.44 -3.13 1.17
C TRP A 110 31.33 -3.42 -0.03
N ILE A 111 30.75 -3.28 -1.22
CA ILE A 111 31.48 -3.29 -2.49
C ILE A 111 31.88 -1.85 -2.80
N GLY A 112 33.19 -1.61 -2.88
CA GLY A 112 33.77 -0.30 -3.14
C GLY A 112 34.44 -0.20 -4.50
N ASP A 113 35.36 0.76 -4.63
CA ASP A 113 36.08 1.01 -5.88
C ASP A 113 36.77 -0.25 -6.43
N GLY A 114 36.62 -0.48 -7.73
CA GLY A 114 37.15 -1.67 -8.42
C GLY A 114 36.37 -2.95 -8.12
N ASN A 115 35.11 -2.84 -7.66
CA ASN A 115 34.27 -3.97 -7.26
C ASN A 115 34.90 -4.84 -6.16
N LYS A 116 35.76 -4.27 -5.34
CA LYS A 116 36.40 -4.98 -4.23
C LYS A 116 35.50 -5.01 -3.00
N LEU A 117 35.52 -6.11 -2.26
CA LEU A 117 34.78 -6.23 -1.00
C LEU A 117 35.61 -5.68 0.15
N TYR A 118 35.07 -4.70 0.87
CA TYR A 118 35.70 -4.06 2.02
C TYR A 118 34.91 -4.30 3.30
N ALA A 119 35.59 -4.13 4.44
CA ALA A 119 34.99 -4.09 5.76
C ALA A 119 35.53 -2.91 6.59
N SER A 120 34.75 -2.42 7.54
CA SER A 120 35.19 -1.44 8.55
C SER A 120 34.43 -1.66 9.87
N GLU A 121 35.07 -1.22 10.95
CA GLU A 121 34.55 -1.24 12.32
C GLU A 121 34.34 0.19 12.80
N TRP A 122 33.18 0.46 13.41
CA TRP A 122 32.84 1.69 14.09
C TRP A 122 33.37 1.66 15.52
N LYS A 123 34.26 2.59 15.86
CA LYS A 123 34.82 2.67 17.20
C LYS A 123 35.27 4.09 17.53
N ASN A 124 34.98 4.54 18.74
CA ASN A 124 35.26 5.90 19.21
C ASN A 124 34.63 6.97 18.28
N ASP A 125 33.35 6.78 17.95
CA ASP A 125 32.55 7.67 17.10
C ASP A 125 33.10 7.91 15.68
N ALA A 126 33.87 6.96 15.15
CA ALA A 126 34.38 6.99 13.78
C ALA A 126 34.54 5.59 13.19
N TRP A 127 34.43 5.50 11.86
CA TRP A 127 34.84 4.30 11.12
C TRP A 127 36.36 4.18 11.10
N ARG A 128 36.85 2.98 11.35
CA ARG A 128 38.26 2.64 11.15
C ARG A 128 38.60 2.56 9.67
N SER A 129 39.90 2.55 9.38
CA SER A 129 40.40 2.36 8.02
C SER A 129 39.80 1.10 7.39
N LYS A 130 39.29 1.22 6.17
CA LYS A 130 38.73 0.09 5.42
C LYS A 130 39.77 -1.01 5.22
N ASN A 131 39.35 -2.26 5.45
CA ASN A 131 40.14 -3.46 5.20
C ASN A 131 39.58 -4.19 3.97
N ALA A 132 40.45 -4.59 3.03
CA ALA A 132 40.02 -5.36 1.86
C ALA A 132 39.83 -6.84 2.24
N LEU A 133 38.63 -7.36 2.04
CA LEU A 133 38.30 -8.76 2.29
C LEU A 133 38.50 -9.64 1.05
N ILE A 134 38.16 -9.11 -0.12
CA ILE A 134 38.41 -9.73 -1.43
C ILE A 134 38.85 -8.62 -2.39
N GLU A 135 40.00 -8.83 -3.05
CA GLU A 135 40.53 -7.89 -4.05
C GLU A 135 40.08 -8.19 -5.48
N ASN A 136 39.42 -9.33 -5.70
CA ASN A 136 38.80 -9.66 -6.98
C ASN A 136 37.51 -8.85 -7.20
N GLU A 137 37.09 -8.74 -8.46
CA GLU A 137 35.81 -8.11 -8.81
C GLU A 137 34.64 -8.94 -8.26
N ILE A 138 33.89 -8.38 -7.31
CA ILE A 138 32.67 -8.94 -6.72
C ILE A 138 31.48 -8.16 -7.26
N ALA A 139 30.47 -8.87 -7.76
CA ALA A 139 29.25 -8.27 -8.27
C ALA A 139 28.24 -7.99 -7.14
N ASN A 140 28.16 -8.89 -6.15
CA ASN A 140 27.22 -8.75 -5.04
C ASN A 140 27.66 -9.56 -3.81
N VAL A 141 27.09 -9.22 -2.66
CA VAL A 141 27.31 -9.91 -1.38
C VAL A 141 26.00 -10.12 -0.65
N GLN A 142 25.81 -11.33 -0.12
CA GLN A 142 24.71 -11.68 0.77
C GLN A 142 25.24 -12.23 2.09
N THR A 143 24.44 -12.08 3.13
CA THR A 143 24.73 -12.55 4.49
C THR A 143 23.71 -13.59 4.90
N VAL A 144 24.16 -14.62 5.61
CA VAL A 144 23.27 -15.62 6.22
C VAL A 144 23.63 -15.73 7.70
N VAL A 145 22.73 -15.29 8.56
CA VAL A 145 22.89 -15.36 10.02
C VAL A 145 22.40 -16.72 10.52
N GLY A 146 23.20 -17.38 11.35
CA GLY A 146 22.89 -18.65 11.98
C GLY A 146 22.29 -18.50 13.36
N LEU A 147 21.75 -19.61 13.87
CA LEU A 147 21.06 -19.66 15.17
C LEU A 147 21.93 -19.20 16.36
N ASN A 148 23.26 -19.32 16.22
CA ASN A 148 24.22 -18.94 17.26
C ASN A 148 24.87 -17.57 17.00
N GLY A 149 24.33 -16.75 16.10
CA GLY A 149 24.89 -15.44 15.72
C GLY A 149 26.06 -15.52 14.73
N GLU A 150 26.43 -16.73 14.30
CA GLU A 150 27.43 -16.98 13.27
C GLU A 150 26.94 -16.39 11.94
N THR A 151 27.75 -15.56 11.28
CA THR A 151 27.33 -14.97 10.00
C THR A 151 28.20 -15.47 8.87
N VAL A 152 27.59 -16.01 7.83
CA VAL A 152 28.28 -16.44 6.60
C VAL A 152 28.14 -15.37 5.54
N LEU A 153 29.25 -15.07 4.87
CA LEU A 153 29.31 -14.22 3.69
C LEU A 153 29.25 -15.06 2.43
N LEU A 154 28.37 -14.66 1.51
CA LEU A 154 28.22 -15.20 0.18
C LEU A 154 28.54 -14.08 -0.81
N ALA A 155 29.78 -14.01 -1.28
CA ALA A 155 30.23 -13.02 -2.26
C ALA A 155 30.38 -13.68 -3.62
N TYR A 156 29.80 -13.13 -4.68
CA TYR A 156 29.87 -13.75 -6.00
C TYR A 156 30.15 -12.76 -7.12
N HIS A 157 30.69 -13.30 -8.20
CA HIS A 157 30.97 -12.63 -9.45
C HIS A 157 30.64 -13.55 -10.63
N GLU A 158 30.88 -13.11 -11.87
CA GLU A 158 30.45 -13.82 -13.08
C GLU A 158 30.86 -15.30 -13.16
N THR A 159 31.99 -15.71 -12.57
CA THR A 159 32.50 -17.09 -12.73
C THR A 159 32.51 -17.93 -11.45
N SER A 160 32.22 -17.36 -10.29
CA SER A 160 32.41 -18.05 -9.00
C SER A 160 31.65 -17.42 -7.85
N LEU A 161 31.35 -18.26 -6.86
CA LEU A 161 30.83 -17.93 -5.55
C LEU A 161 31.91 -18.17 -4.48
N TYR A 162 32.12 -17.19 -3.62
CA TYR A 162 33.02 -17.24 -2.47
C TYR A 162 32.20 -17.33 -1.19
N VAL A 163 32.56 -18.28 -0.33
CA VAL A 163 31.89 -18.54 0.95
C VAL A 163 32.91 -18.43 2.07
N SER A 164 32.59 -17.67 3.12
CA SER A 164 33.41 -17.60 4.33
C SER A 164 32.56 -17.24 5.54
N GLU A 165 32.96 -17.71 6.71
CA GLU A 165 32.39 -17.28 7.98
C GLU A 165 33.01 -15.94 8.38
N PHE A 166 32.17 -14.95 8.68
CA PHE A 166 32.63 -13.63 9.09
C PHE A 166 33.12 -13.65 10.53
N HIS A 167 34.36 -13.22 10.71
CA HIS A 167 34.94 -12.96 12.01
C HIS A 167 35.50 -11.53 12.02
N PRO A 168 34.99 -10.64 12.89
CA PRO A 168 35.33 -9.21 12.85
C PRO A 168 36.83 -8.89 12.97
N THR A 169 37.58 -9.77 13.64
CA THR A 169 38.98 -9.56 14.00
C THR A 169 39.95 -10.53 13.30
N ALA A 170 39.45 -11.45 12.48
CA ALA A 170 40.28 -12.49 11.85
C ALA A 170 40.35 -12.34 10.33
N ASN A 171 41.44 -12.85 9.75
CA ASN A 171 41.53 -13.00 8.31
C ASN A 171 40.52 -14.06 7.85
N LEU A 172 39.69 -13.70 6.87
CA LEU A 172 38.68 -14.60 6.33
C LEU A 172 39.33 -15.64 5.40
N ASN A 173 39.02 -16.91 5.65
CA ASN A 173 39.41 -18.00 4.75
C ASN A 173 38.26 -18.25 3.78
N TRP A 174 38.45 -17.85 2.53
CA TRP A 174 37.44 -17.99 1.48
C TRP A 174 37.50 -19.35 0.80
N THR A 175 36.36 -20.03 0.74
CA THR A 175 36.18 -21.20 -0.10
C THR A 175 35.56 -20.77 -1.43
N LYS A 176 36.25 -21.07 -2.52
CA LYS A 176 35.79 -20.77 -3.88
C LYS A 176 34.99 -21.95 -4.45
N LEU A 177 33.80 -21.66 -4.95
CA LEU A 177 32.92 -22.57 -5.67
C LEU A 177 32.79 -22.08 -7.12
N ASP A 178 33.11 -22.92 -8.10
CA ASP A 178 33.06 -22.58 -9.53
C ASP A 178 31.61 -22.66 -10.06
N ILE A 179 30.78 -21.74 -9.55
CA ILE A 179 29.38 -21.55 -9.95
C ILE A 179 29.29 -20.27 -10.78
N PRO A 180 29.18 -20.36 -12.12
CA PRO A 180 29.13 -19.19 -12.98
C PRO A 180 27.73 -18.57 -13.03
N ASN A 181 27.67 -17.29 -13.42
CA ASN A 181 26.48 -16.52 -13.77
C ASN A 181 25.38 -16.48 -12.69
N VAL A 182 25.77 -16.44 -11.42
CA VAL A 182 24.82 -16.28 -10.31
C VAL A 182 24.17 -14.90 -10.40
N LYS A 183 22.82 -14.87 -10.47
CA LYS A 183 22.02 -13.65 -10.48
C LYS A 183 21.50 -13.30 -9.09
N GLN A 184 20.98 -14.30 -8.40
CA GLN A 184 20.46 -14.20 -7.04
C GLN A 184 20.85 -15.43 -6.25
N ILE A 185 21.11 -15.26 -4.96
CA ILE A 185 21.42 -16.34 -4.04
C ILE A 185 20.79 -16.04 -2.69
N GLN A 186 20.21 -17.07 -2.10
CA GLN A 186 19.62 -17.04 -0.77
C GLN A 186 20.11 -18.25 0.01
N GLY A 187 20.26 -18.08 1.31
CA GLY A 187 20.76 -19.14 2.17
C GLY A 187 20.04 -19.21 3.50
N VAL A 188 19.95 -20.43 4.03
CA VAL A 188 19.41 -20.71 5.36
C VAL A 188 20.22 -21.82 6.00
N TRP A 189 20.42 -21.70 7.31
CA TRP A 189 21.07 -22.76 8.07
C TRP A 189 20.15 -23.97 8.23
N ASP A 190 20.72 -25.16 8.17
CA ASP A 190 20.01 -26.37 8.60
C ASP A 190 19.72 -26.26 10.11
N THR A 191 18.61 -26.85 10.56
CA THR A 191 18.16 -26.89 11.96
C THR A 191 19.25 -27.38 12.94
N SER A 192 20.14 -28.26 12.49
CA SER A 192 21.27 -28.77 13.28
C SER A 192 22.49 -27.82 13.34
N GLY A 193 22.53 -26.77 12.52
CA GLY A 193 23.67 -25.86 12.38
C GLY A 193 24.91 -26.48 11.71
N GLY A 194 24.86 -27.75 11.28
CA GLY A 194 26.00 -28.44 10.69
C GLY A 194 26.26 -28.13 9.20
N SER A 195 25.33 -27.45 8.54
CA SER A 195 25.38 -27.20 7.11
C SER A 195 24.56 -25.99 6.71
N LEU A 196 24.94 -25.39 5.59
CA LEU A 196 24.27 -24.24 4.98
C LEU A 196 23.56 -24.68 3.70
N SER A 197 22.25 -24.45 3.64
CA SER A 197 21.42 -24.72 2.47
C SER A 197 21.31 -23.45 1.62
N LEU A 198 21.68 -23.52 0.36
CA LEU A 198 21.65 -22.40 -0.57
C LEU A 198 20.74 -22.71 -1.75
N VAL A 199 19.96 -21.72 -2.15
CA VAL A 199 19.26 -21.71 -3.44
C VAL A 199 19.76 -20.52 -4.24
N TYR A 200 20.16 -20.76 -5.48
CA TYR A 200 20.69 -19.74 -6.37
C TYR A 200 20.08 -19.85 -7.77
N ALA A 201 19.89 -18.71 -8.41
CA ALA A 201 19.44 -18.59 -9.79
C ALA A 201 20.64 -18.32 -10.69
N VAL A 202 20.81 -19.12 -11.75
CA VAL A 202 21.81 -18.90 -12.79
C VAL A 202 21.12 -18.59 -14.12
N SER A 203 21.65 -17.60 -14.84
CA SER A 203 21.18 -17.28 -16.19
C SER A 203 22.07 -17.97 -17.23
N LYS A 204 21.47 -18.76 -18.11
CA LYS A 204 22.16 -19.43 -19.22
C LYS A 204 21.25 -19.52 -20.43
N ASP A 205 21.77 -19.11 -21.60
CA ASP A 205 21.10 -19.21 -22.90
C ASP A 205 19.69 -18.59 -22.96
N GLY A 206 19.44 -17.55 -22.15
CA GLY A 206 18.14 -16.88 -22.08
C GLY A 206 17.09 -17.60 -21.22
N ASN A 207 17.49 -18.60 -20.44
CA ASN A 207 16.69 -19.21 -19.37
C ASN A 207 17.33 -18.94 -18.01
N GLU A 208 16.49 -18.97 -16.98
CA GLU A 208 16.97 -18.94 -15.59
C GLU A 208 16.69 -20.28 -14.90
N ALA A 209 17.74 -20.87 -14.33
CA ALA A 209 17.65 -22.12 -13.62
C ALA A 209 17.89 -21.91 -12.12
N PHE A 210 16.98 -22.42 -11.31
CA PHE A 210 17.15 -22.53 -9.87
C PHE A 210 17.94 -23.78 -9.54
N HIS A 211 18.95 -23.63 -8.69
CA HIS A 211 19.77 -24.72 -8.19
C HIS A 211 19.79 -24.69 -6.67
N TYR A 212 19.86 -25.87 -6.09
CA TYR A 212 20.07 -26.10 -4.66
C TYR A 212 21.49 -26.62 -4.44
N VAL A 213 22.16 -26.12 -3.41
CA VAL A 213 23.40 -26.70 -2.91
C VAL A 213 23.41 -26.72 -1.39
N LYS A 214 23.81 -27.85 -0.81
CA LYS A 214 24.04 -28.00 0.62
C LYS A 214 25.54 -27.99 0.88
N LEU A 215 26.01 -27.03 1.66
CA LEU A 215 27.42 -26.88 2.03
C LEU A 215 27.69 -27.42 3.43
N ASP A 216 28.75 -28.21 3.57
CA ASP A 216 29.27 -28.65 4.87
C ASP A 216 29.92 -27.47 5.62
N LYS A 217 29.60 -27.24 6.91
CA LYS A 217 30.14 -26.10 7.67
C LYS A 217 31.66 -26.14 7.82
N ALA A 218 32.26 -27.32 7.94
CA ALA A 218 33.69 -27.45 8.21
C ALA A 218 34.56 -27.10 6.98
N SER A 219 34.06 -27.37 5.78
CA SER A 219 34.83 -27.21 4.54
C SER A 219 34.24 -26.21 3.54
N TRP A 220 32.99 -25.79 3.75
CA TRP A 220 32.15 -25.03 2.81
C TRP A 220 32.04 -25.67 1.42
N LYS A 221 32.31 -26.97 1.30
CA LYS A 221 32.20 -27.70 0.05
C LYS A 221 30.80 -28.29 -0.15
N PRO A 222 30.32 -28.41 -1.40
CA PRO A 222 29.07 -29.06 -1.70
C PRO A 222 29.05 -30.52 -1.25
N VAL A 223 28.03 -30.88 -0.47
CA VAL A 223 27.69 -32.28 -0.14
C VAL A 223 26.54 -32.76 -1.01
N VAL A 224 25.62 -31.86 -1.36
CA VAL A 224 24.49 -32.10 -2.26
C VAL A 224 24.41 -30.94 -3.23
N GLN A 225 24.16 -31.21 -4.51
CA GLN A 225 23.91 -30.19 -5.52
C GLN A 225 22.89 -30.71 -6.54
N MET A 226 21.90 -29.88 -6.86
CA MET A 226 20.79 -30.26 -7.72
C MET A 226 20.23 -29.07 -8.48
N LYS A 227 19.73 -29.29 -9.70
CA LYS A 227 18.87 -28.32 -10.39
C LYS A 227 17.45 -28.53 -9.90
N LEU A 228 16.84 -27.48 -9.37
CA LEU A 228 15.47 -27.52 -8.84
C LEU A 228 14.45 -27.31 -9.96
N LYS A 229 14.58 -26.22 -10.70
CA LYS A 229 13.60 -25.81 -11.71
C LYS A 229 14.26 -24.92 -12.76
N GLU A 230 13.65 -24.83 -13.93
CA GLU A 230 13.96 -23.85 -14.96
C GLU A 230 12.74 -22.96 -15.23
N VAL A 231 12.98 -21.67 -15.38
CA VAL A 231 11.98 -20.65 -15.71
C VAL A 231 12.29 -20.15 -17.11
N ASP A 232 11.25 -20.14 -17.95
CA ASP A 232 11.33 -19.58 -19.29
C ASP A 232 11.33 -18.05 -19.21
N ASP A 233 12.45 -17.46 -19.63
CA ASP A 233 12.69 -16.03 -19.60
C ASP A 233 12.20 -15.34 -20.89
N ALA A 234 11.68 -16.09 -21.87
CA ALA A 234 11.12 -15.51 -23.10
C ALA A 234 9.82 -14.74 -22.84
N THR A 235 8.98 -15.24 -21.92
CA THR A 235 7.65 -14.66 -21.62
C THR A 235 7.58 -13.99 -20.25
N SER A 236 8.49 -14.36 -19.34
CA SER A 236 8.61 -13.82 -17.98
C SER A 236 10.02 -13.29 -17.71
N SER A 237 10.20 -12.63 -16.57
CA SER A 237 11.51 -12.40 -15.94
C SER A 237 11.41 -12.76 -14.47
N LEU A 238 12.47 -13.32 -13.88
CA LEU A 238 12.59 -13.43 -12.42
C LEU A 238 12.82 -12.04 -11.83
N ASP A 239 12.03 -11.68 -10.83
CA ASP A 239 12.20 -10.42 -10.11
C ASP A 239 13.00 -10.63 -8.84
N ASP A 240 12.50 -11.48 -7.94
CA ASP A 240 13.07 -11.71 -6.61
C ASP A 240 12.90 -13.17 -6.17
N MET A 241 13.77 -13.58 -5.26
CA MET A 241 13.77 -14.90 -4.64
C MET A 241 14.12 -14.79 -3.15
N ALA A 242 13.41 -15.56 -2.32
CA ALA A 242 13.69 -15.75 -0.91
C ALA A 242 13.65 -17.24 -0.54
N LEU A 243 14.45 -17.61 0.46
CA LEU A 243 14.54 -18.97 0.99
C LEU A 243 14.23 -18.97 2.48
N GLY A 244 13.34 -19.86 2.90
CA GLY A 244 13.00 -20.12 4.30
C GLY A 244 13.12 -21.60 4.63
N ALA A 245 13.27 -21.91 5.92
CA ALA A 245 13.21 -23.26 6.45
C ALA A 245 11.95 -23.43 7.30
N ASP A 246 11.21 -24.50 7.05
CA ASP A 246 10.02 -24.93 7.79
C ASP A 246 10.30 -26.34 8.33
N GLY A 247 10.88 -26.40 9.53
CA GLY A 247 11.50 -27.60 10.07
C GLY A 247 12.58 -28.19 9.15
N SER A 248 12.32 -29.36 8.57
CA SER A 248 13.24 -30.04 7.63
C SER A 248 12.94 -29.75 6.15
N SER A 249 11.83 -29.05 5.90
CA SER A 249 11.41 -28.61 4.57
C SER A 249 12.02 -27.25 4.27
N LEU A 250 12.46 -27.06 3.03
CA LEU A 250 12.89 -25.78 2.50
C LEU A 250 11.81 -25.22 1.59
N ILE A 251 11.53 -23.94 1.75
CA ILE A 251 10.56 -23.21 0.94
C ILE A 251 11.28 -22.09 0.21
N THR A 252 11.32 -22.17 -1.12
CA THR A 252 11.81 -21.09 -1.98
C THR A 252 10.62 -20.35 -2.56
N ALA A 253 10.46 -19.09 -2.17
CA ALA A 253 9.46 -18.19 -2.73
C ALA A 253 10.12 -17.32 -3.80
N TYR A 254 9.51 -17.22 -4.98
CA TYR A 254 10.06 -16.39 -6.08
C TYR A 254 8.95 -15.74 -6.88
N THR A 255 9.22 -14.57 -7.43
CA THR A 255 8.25 -13.82 -8.24
C THR A 255 8.69 -13.75 -9.70
N THR A 256 7.75 -14.00 -10.60
CA THR A 256 7.97 -13.84 -12.05
C THR A 256 7.07 -12.76 -12.60
N SER A 257 7.64 -11.81 -13.33
CA SER A 257 6.91 -10.74 -14.01
C SER A 257 6.67 -11.08 -15.48
N SER A 258 5.42 -11.02 -15.92
CA SER A 258 5.10 -11.17 -17.33
C SER A 258 5.55 -9.95 -18.13
N ARG A 259 6.38 -10.16 -19.15
CA ARG A 259 6.83 -9.08 -20.04
C ARG A 259 5.70 -8.45 -20.85
N LYS A 260 4.57 -9.17 -21.02
CA LYS A 260 3.41 -8.72 -21.79
C LYS A 260 2.42 -7.90 -20.97
N SER A 261 2.10 -8.35 -19.75
CA SER A 261 1.09 -7.71 -18.90
C SER A 261 1.68 -6.82 -17.82
N GLY A 262 2.97 -6.96 -17.49
CA GLY A 262 3.61 -6.29 -16.35
C GLY A 262 3.17 -6.83 -14.99
N LYS A 263 2.39 -7.93 -14.96
CA LYS A 263 1.87 -8.56 -13.74
C LYS A 263 2.88 -9.54 -13.16
N SER A 264 2.99 -9.56 -11.84
CA SER A 264 3.95 -10.39 -11.12
C SER A 264 3.24 -11.50 -10.33
N THR A 265 3.66 -12.75 -10.53
CA THR A 265 3.07 -13.92 -9.88
C THR A 265 4.02 -14.48 -8.85
N LEU A 266 3.53 -14.78 -7.65
CA LEU A 266 4.29 -15.45 -6.59
C LEU A 266 4.20 -16.97 -6.74
N HIS A 267 5.35 -17.60 -6.78
CA HIS A 267 5.52 -19.04 -6.82
C HIS A 267 6.25 -19.53 -5.57
N LYS A 268 6.03 -20.81 -5.24
CA LYS A 268 6.63 -21.50 -4.10
C LYS A 268 7.15 -22.85 -4.55
N LEU A 269 8.45 -23.09 -4.35
CA LEU A 269 9.04 -24.43 -4.39
C LEU A 269 9.19 -24.96 -2.98
N SER A 270 8.60 -26.12 -2.68
CA SER A 270 8.78 -26.81 -1.40
C SER A 270 9.48 -28.15 -1.63
N PHE A 271 10.53 -28.44 -0.85
CA PHE A 271 11.29 -29.69 -0.93
C PHE A 271 12.02 -29.99 0.38
N LEU A 272 12.27 -31.27 0.68
CA LEU A 272 13.05 -31.64 1.85
C LEU A 272 14.56 -31.46 1.59
N ALA A 273 15.29 -30.92 2.55
CA ALA A 273 16.73 -30.64 2.40
C ALA A 273 17.58 -31.90 2.08
N ASN A 274 17.11 -33.08 2.50
CA ASN A 274 17.73 -34.39 2.25
C ASN A 274 17.16 -35.15 1.04
N GLN A 275 16.06 -34.67 0.45
CA GLN A 275 15.42 -35.25 -0.74
C GLN A 275 15.02 -34.13 -1.71
N PRO A 276 16.00 -33.37 -2.24
CA PRO A 276 15.71 -32.21 -3.08
C PRO A 276 15.07 -32.58 -4.44
N ASP A 277 15.04 -33.86 -4.81
CA ASP A 277 14.37 -34.35 -6.03
C ASP A 277 12.84 -34.25 -5.98
N ASN A 278 12.24 -34.26 -4.77
CA ASN A 278 10.80 -34.27 -4.60
C ASN A 278 10.26 -32.84 -4.41
N ILE A 279 10.25 -32.08 -5.51
CA ILE A 279 9.88 -30.67 -5.52
C ILE A 279 8.39 -30.51 -5.79
N GLN A 280 7.73 -29.72 -4.96
CA GLN A 280 6.37 -29.23 -5.20
C GLN A 280 6.43 -27.77 -5.61
N ASP A 281 5.83 -27.45 -6.76
CA ASP A 281 5.77 -26.09 -7.30
C ASP A 281 4.32 -25.63 -7.33
N GLU A 282 4.04 -24.55 -6.59
CA GLU A 282 2.70 -24.02 -6.40
C GLU A 282 2.67 -22.52 -6.63
N VAL A 283 1.57 -22.02 -7.19
CA VAL A 283 1.28 -20.59 -7.28
C VAL A 283 0.55 -20.14 -6.03
N ILE A 284 1.07 -19.12 -5.35
CA ILE A 284 0.41 -18.51 -4.21
C ILE A 284 -0.48 -17.38 -4.70
N ASN A 285 -1.77 -17.50 -4.44
CA ASN A 285 -2.74 -16.44 -4.70
C ASN A 285 -3.16 -15.82 -3.37
N LEU A 286 -3.11 -14.48 -3.30
CA LEU A 286 -3.62 -13.74 -2.16
C LEU A 286 -4.97 -13.10 -2.51
N PRO A 287 -6.06 -13.42 -1.80
CA PRO A 287 -7.35 -12.80 -2.06
C PRO A 287 -7.35 -11.33 -1.59
N ASP A 288 -7.96 -10.45 -2.39
CA ASP A 288 -8.36 -9.11 -1.98
C ASP A 288 -9.64 -9.14 -1.11
N MET A 289 -10.10 -7.99 -0.63
CA MET A 289 -11.34 -7.88 0.16
C MET A 289 -12.61 -8.29 -0.62
N ARG A 290 -12.52 -8.38 -1.95
CA ARG A 290 -13.61 -8.79 -2.84
C ARG A 290 -13.56 -10.29 -3.15
N GLY A 291 -12.55 -11.01 -2.65
CA GLY A 291 -12.32 -12.42 -2.94
C GLY A 291 -11.71 -12.67 -4.32
N ASN A 292 -11.24 -11.64 -5.02
CA ASN A 292 -10.46 -11.79 -6.25
C ASN A 292 -9.00 -12.04 -5.88
N ASN A 293 -8.30 -12.86 -6.67
CA ASN A 293 -6.86 -13.00 -6.50
C ASN A 293 -6.16 -11.71 -6.89
N SER A 294 -5.22 -11.27 -6.06
CA SER A 294 -4.26 -10.21 -6.40
C SER A 294 -3.58 -10.55 -7.71
N ASP A 295 -3.47 -9.54 -8.57
CA ASP A 295 -2.88 -9.71 -9.88
C ASP A 295 -1.39 -9.37 -9.92
N THR A 296 -0.84 -8.87 -8.81
CA THR A 296 0.59 -8.54 -8.64
C THR A 296 1.01 -8.82 -7.21
N ILE A 297 1.97 -9.74 -7.05
CA ILE A 297 2.64 -10.05 -5.79
C ILE A 297 4.15 -9.96 -6.01
N LEU A 298 4.85 -9.24 -5.14
CA LEU A 298 6.24 -8.82 -5.30
C LEU A 298 7.05 -8.96 -4.01
N HIS A 299 8.38 -8.94 -4.17
CA HIS A 299 9.37 -8.84 -3.09
C HIS A 299 9.15 -9.84 -1.93
N PRO A 300 9.14 -11.16 -2.19
CA PRO A 300 9.09 -12.15 -1.14
C PRO A 300 10.32 -12.05 -0.24
N THR A 301 10.09 -12.05 1.08
CA THR A 301 11.14 -12.09 2.10
C THR A 301 10.72 -13.05 3.22
N PHE A 302 11.54 -14.05 3.53
CA PHE A 302 11.30 -14.92 4.68
C PHE A 302 11.84 -14.32 5.97
N ILE A 303 11.14 -14.60 7.07
CA ILE A 303 11.59 -14.31 8.43
C ILE A 303 12.35 -15.52 8.95
N GLN A 304 13.54 -15.28 9.50
CA GLN A 304 14.31 -16.31 10.19
C GLN A 304 13.77 -16.47 11.62
N ALA A 305 12.69 -17.22 11.78
CA ALA A 305 12.13 -17.53 13.10
C ALA A 305 12.86 -18.72 13.74
N SER A 306 13.19 -18.59 15.03
CA SER A 306 13.78 -19.68 15.83
C SER A 306 12.78 -20.80 16.16
N SER A 307 11.49 -20.60 15.89
CA SER A 307 10.41 -21.56 16.16
C SER A 307 10.31 -22.71 15.14
N GLY A 308 11.07 -22.65 14.05
CA GLY A 308 11.02 -23.66 12.98
C GLY A 308 9.83 -23.50 12.02
N GLU A 309 8.94 -22.52 12.24
CA GLU A 309 7.88 -22.14 11.30
C GLU A 309 8.40 -21.11 10.30
N ALA A 310 8.16 -21.32 9.00
CA ALA A 310 8.49 -20.32 8.00
C ALA A 310 7.38 -19.28 7.88
N THR A 311 7.72 -18.01 8.07
CA THR A 311 6.82 -16.90 7.76
C THR A 311 7.38 -16.11 6.59
N LEU A 312 6.56 -15.91 5.56
CA LEU A 312 6.87 -15.11 4.38
C LEU A 312 6.17 -13.75 4.46
N VAL A 313 6.85 -12.70 4.03
CA VAL A 313 6.29 -11.37 3.87
C VAL A 313 6.42 -10.95 2.42
N VAL A 314 5.35 -10.39 1.87
CA VAL A 314 5.26 -10.00 0.46
C VAL A 314 4.55 -8.67 0.32
N SER A 315 4.76 -8.01 -0.81
CA SER A 315 3.95 -6.89 -1.26
C SER A 315 2.87 -7.40 -2.21
N SER A 316 1.61 -7.03 -2.01
CA SER A 316 0.49 -7.46 -2.85
C SER A 316 -0.52 -6.34 -3.04
N VAL A 317 -1.18 -6.32 -4.19
CA VAL A 317 -2.27 -5.39 -4.46
C VAL A 317 -3.42 -5.63 -3.49
N TYR A 318 -3.85 -4.55 -2.85
CA TYR A 318 -5.04 -4.47 -2.03
C TYR A 318 -6.05 -3.55 -2.71
N GLU A 319 -7.22 -4.09 -3.08
CA GLU A 319 -8.34 -3.29 -3.56
C GLU A 319 -9.47 -3.32 -2.52
N LYS A 320 -9.69 -2.19 -1.86
CA LYS A 320 -10.90 -2.02 -1.03
C LYS A 320 -12.09 -1.62 -1.87
N ASN A 321 -11.88 -0.64 -2.74
CA ASN A 321 -12.85 -0.21 -3.73
C ASN A 321 -12.14 0.43 -4.92
N ARG A 322 -12.89 0.82 -5.95
CA ARG A 322 -12.34 1.39 -7.19
C ARG A 322 -11.49 2.66 -7.04
N ARG A 323 -11.54 3.34 -5.88
CA ARG A 323 -10.75 4.54 -5.56
C ARG A 323 -9.56 4.25 -4.65
N GLN A 324 -9.53 3.06 -4.08
CA GLN A 324 -8.60 2.65 -3.05
C GLN A 324 -7.97 1.33 -3.46
N THR A 325 -6.96 1.49 -4.31
CA THR A 325 -6.03 0.44 -4.69
C THR A 325 -4.66 0.87 -4.21
N SER A 326 -4.03 0.06 -3.37
CA SER A 326 -2.67 0.27 -2.88
C SER A 326 -1.90 -1.04 -2.99
N GLN A 327 -0.57 -0.97 -2.97
CA GLN A 327 0.25 -2.18 -2.81
C GLN A 327 0.67 -2.26 -1.35
N GLU A 328 0.12 -3.23 -0.63
CA GLU A 328 0.24 -3.41 0.80
C GLU A 328 1.13 -4.60 1.14
N VAL A 329 1.62 -4.65 2.37
CA VAL A 329 2.43 -5.72 2.93
C VAL A 329 1.52 -6.79 3.54
N TYR A 330 1.78 -8.04 3.19
CA TYR A 330 1.07 -9.22 3.70
C TYR A 330 2.05 -10.18 4.37
N LYS A 331 1.60 -10.77 5.49
CA LYS A 331 2.25 -11.89 6.19
C LYS A 331 1.58 -13.18 5.76
N ILE A 332 2.36 -14.19 5.41
CA ILE A 332 1.90 -15.54 5.07
C ILE A 332 2.60 -16.53 5.99
N GLY A 333 1.82 -17.27 6.78
CA GLY A 333 2.32 -18.35 7.62
C GLY A 333 2.35 -19.68 6.87
N PHE A 334 3.43 -20.44 7.03
CA PHE A 334 3.54 -21.82 6.55
C PHE A 334 3.67 -22.80 7.71
N GLN A 335 3.13 -23.99 7.51
CA GLN A 335 3.35 -25.15 8.36
C GLN A 335 3.33 -26.41 7.50
N ASP A 336 4.36 -27.24 7.65
CA ASP A 336 4.60 -28.44 6.85
C ASP A 336 4.53 -28.16 5.33
N GLY A 337 5.09 -27.02 4.91
CA GLY A 337 5.10 -26.56 3.52
C GLY A 337 3.76 -26.07 2.98
N SER A 338 2.68 -26.15 3.76
CA SER A 338 1.34 -25.70 3.38
C SER A 338 1.05 -24.30 3.91
N MET A 339 0.31 -23.50 3.13
CA MET A 339 -0.09 -22.15 3.54
C MET A 339 -1.19 -22.21 4.59
N LEU A 340 -0.97 -21.61 5.76
CA LEU A 340 -1.96 -21.57 6.85
C LEU A 340 -2.91 -20.40 6.71
N ASN A 341 -2.35 -19.19 6.65
CA ASN A 341 -3.11 -17.94 6.62
C ASN A 341 -2.32 -16.85 5.89
N ALA A 342 -3.05 -15.84 5.42
CA ALA A 342 -2.48 -14.57 5.00
C ALA A 342 -3.17 -13.43 5.75
N SER A 343 -2.39 -12.49 6.27
CA SER A 343 -2.92 -11.30 6.93
C SER A 343 -2.23 -10.05 6.42
N ARG A 344 -3.01 -8.99 6.21
CA ARG A 344 -2.50 -7.69 5.79
C ARG A 344 -1.87 -7.00 7.00
N ILE A 345 -0.59 -6.61 6.86
CA ILE A 345 0.18 -5.92 7.90
C ILE A 345 0.03 -4.40 7.76
N SER A 346 0.11 -3.89 6.54
CA SER A 346 0.15 -2.45 6.31
C SER A 346 -1.21 -1.86 5.97
N GLN A 347 -1.31 -0.55 6.19
CA GLN A 347 -2.32 0.29 5.60
C GLN A 347 -1.71 1.66 5.32
N PHE A 348 -1.48 1.95 4.05
CA PHE A 348 -1.01 3.25 3.60
C PHE A 348 -1.43 3.53 2.15
N SER A 349 -1.18 4.74 1.66
CA SER A 349 -1.67 5.20 0.34
C SER A 349 -0.60 5.18 -0.75
N GLY A 350 0.33 4.23 -0.69
CA GLY A 350 1.48 4.15 -1.60
C GLY A 350 1.73 2.74 -2.15
N PHE A 351 2.97 2.51 -2.60
CA PHE A 351 3.37 1.27 -3.24
C PHE A 351 4.47 0.58 -2.44
N ALA A 352 4.10 -0.45 -1.66
CA ALA A 352 5.07 -1.11 -0.78
C ALA A 352 6.04 -1.94 -1.61
N VAL A 353 7.32 -1.72 -1.38
CA VAL A 353 8.40 -2.51 -1.97
C VAL A 353 9.41 -2.94 -0.92
N TYR A 354 10.05 -4.07 -1.18
CA TYR A 354 11.07 -4.67 -0.31
C TYR A 354 10.68 -4.74 1.17
N PRO A 355 9.57 -5.42 1.51
CA PRO A 355 9.17 -5.56 2.89
C PRO A 355 10.15 -6.44 3.65
N THR A 356 10.45 -6.02 4.87
CA THR A 356 11.21 -6.75 5.89
C THR A 356 10.33 -6.89 7.12
N PHE A 357 10.50 -7.98 7.86
CA PHE A 357 9.74 -8.24 9.07
C PHE A 357 10.64 -8.87 10.13
N ASP A 358 10.38 -8.50 11.37
CA ASP A 358 11.05 -9.04 12.54
C ASP A 358 10.08 -9.13 13.73
N THR A 359 10.50 -9.85 14.78
CA THR A 359 9.79 -9.90 16.06
C THR A 359 10.61 -9.20 17.13
N TYR A 360 10.00 -8.22 17.80
CA TYR A 360 10.58 -7.45 18.91
C TYR A 360 9.77 -7.62 20.20
N LYS A 361 10.36 -8.23 21.23
CA LYS A 361 9.80 -8.52 22.55
C LYS A 361 8.42 -9.18 22.45
N GLY A 362 8.26 -10.10 21.49
CA GLY A 362 7.00 -10.79 21.22
C GLY A 362 5.98 -9.97 20.43
N SER A 363 6.29 -8.74 20.03
CA SER A 363 5.52 -7.93 19.09
C SER A 363 6.12 -8.04 17.68
N SER A 364 5.31 -7.92 16.66
CA SER A 364 5.74 -7.91 15.26
C SER A 364 6.15 -6.50 14.82
N LEU A 365 7.20 -6.40 14.01
CA LEU A 365 7.64 -5.17 13.35
C LEU A 365 7.79 -5.43 11.85
N ALA A 366 7.09 -4.64 11.03
CA ALA A 366 7.25 -4.68 9.59
C ALA A 366 7.78 -3.32 9.10
N ILE A 367 8.73 -3.37 8.17
CA ILE A 367 9.32 -2.18 7.54
C ILE A 367 9.28 -2.38 6.03
N TRP A 368 9.00 -1.34 5.28
CA TRP A 368 9.01 -1.38 3.82
C TRP A 368 9.36 -0.02 3.24
N LEU A 369 9.59 -0.01 1.94
CA LEU A 369 9.91 1.19 1.17
C LEU A 369 8.73 1.60 0.29
N ASP A 370 8.65 2.88 -0.03
CA ASP A 370 7.74 3.47 -1.03
C ASP A 370 8.53 4.36 -1.97
N ALA A 371 8.51 4.05 -3.26
CA ALA A 371 9.36 4.71 -4.25
C ALA A 371 8.90 6.16 -4.50
N VAL A 372 9.78 7.13 -4.22
CA VAL A 372 9.54 8.55 -4.58
C VAL A 372 10.05 8.84 -5.99
N ASN A 373 11.20 8.26 -6.35
CA ASN A 373 11.77 8.26 -7.70
C ASN A 373 12.68 7.03 -7.85
N ALA A 374 13.36 6.90 -8.99
CA ALA A 374 14.21 5.75 -9.31
C ALA A 374 15.38 5.50 -8.33
N LYS A 375 15.71 6.44 -7.43
CA LYS A 375 16.88 6.36 -6.53
C LYS A 375 16.56 6.65 -5.07
N THR A 376 15.35 7.12 -4.75
CA THR A 376 15.00 7.51 -3.38
C THR A 376 13.66 6.94 -2.97
N TYR A 377 13.59 6.47 -1.74
CA TYR A 377 12.44 5.78 -1.17
C TYR A 377 12.08 6.38 0.18
N ARG A 378 10.78 6.53 0.46
CA ARG A 378 10.31 6.74 1.83
C ARG A 378 10.40 5.41 2.58
N VAL A 379 10.74 5.49 3.85
CA VAL A 379 10.79 4.32 4.73
C VAL A 379 9.59 4.35 5.64
N TYR A 380 8.82 3.27 5.66
CA TYR A 380 7.65 3.11 6.51
C TYR A 380 7.85 1.93 7.46
N TYR A 381 7.31 2.04 8.67
CA TYR A 381 7.22 0.92 9.58
C TYR A 381 5.83 0.82 10.21
N ALA A 382 5.48 -0.38 10.67
CA ALA A 382 4.29 -0.64 11.48
C ALA A 382 4.56 -1.78 12.48
N THR A 383 3.91 -1.71 13.64
CA THR A 383 3.99 -2.74 14.68
C THR A 383 2.62 -3.06 15.26
N ASP A 384 2.48 -4.24 15.87
CA ASP A 384 1.29 -4.70 16.59
C ASP A 384 1.34 -4.39 18.11
N GLN A 385 2.39 -3.69 18.58
CA GLN A 385 2.46 -3.17 19.95
C GLN A 385 1.21 -2.35 20.30
N LEU A 386 0.58 -2.67 21.43
CA LEU A 386 -0.70 -2.06 21.82
C LEU A 386 -0.62 -0.51 21.92
N PRO A 387 0.40 0.11 22.55
CA PRO A 387 0.49 1.58 22.61
C PRO A 387 0.63 2.24 21.23
N TYR A 388 1.35 1.58 20.31
CA TYR A 388 1.48 2.03 18.93
C TYR A 388 0.13 1.94 18.21
N LYS A 389 -0.55 0.80 18.34
CA LYS A 389 -1.84 0.56 17.71
C LYS A 389 -2.89 1.58 18.14
N GLU A 390 -3.02 1.83 19.43
CA GLU A 390 -4.00 2.80 19.96
C GLU A 390 -3.72 4.23 19.48
N ARG A 391 -2.44 4.62 19.39
CA ARG A 391 -2.03 5.93 18.87
C ARG A 391 -2.32 6.05 17.37
N MET A 392 -1.88 5.06 16.60
CA MET A 392 -1.89 5.12 15.13
C MET A 392 -3.25 4.80 14.52
N ASN A 393 -4.07 3.95 15.16
CA ASN A 393 -5.42 3.61 14.72
C ASN A 393 -6.46 4.66 15.17
N SER A 394 -6.11 5.92 14.96
CA SER A 394 -6.96 7.07 15.21
C SER A 394 -6.96 8.02 14.01
N PHE A 395 -7.96 8.90 13.96
CA PHE A 395 -8.01 9.95 12.94
C PHE A 395 -7.08 11.10 13.32
N HIS A 396 -6.16 11.43 12.42
CA HIS A 396 -5.24 12.53 12.57
C HIS A 396 -5.68 13.74 11.74
N ALA A 397 -5.23 14.93 12.11
CA ALA A 397 -5.55 16.17 11.36
C ALA A 397 -5.14 16.07 9.88
N LYS A 398 -4.03 15.39 9.59
CA LYS A 398 -3.56 15.13 8.22
C LYS A 398 -4.56 14.34 7.39
N ASP A 399 -5.28 13.38 8.00
CA ASP A 399 -6.28 12.55 7.31
C ASP A 399 -7.44 13.42 6.81
N PHE A 400 -7.92 14.33 7.64
CA PHE A 400 -8.98 15.28 7.27
C PHE A 400 -8.50 16.32 6.25
N GLN A 401 -7.26 16.79 6.37
CA GLN A 401 -6.68 17.74 5.43
C GLN A 401 -6.53 17.14 4.03
N GLN A 402 -5.99 15.92 3.94
CA GLN A 402 -5.88 15.19 2.67
C GLN A 402 -7.27 14.91 2.08
N ALA A 403 -8.22 14.47 2.91
CA ALA A 403 -9.59 14.24 2.48
C ALA A 403 -10.26 15.53 1.93
N ALA A 404 -10.13 16.65 2.64
CA ALA A 404 -10.68 17.93 2.21
C ALA A 404 -10.03 18.43 0.90
N GLY A 405 -8.72 18.19 0.73
CA GLY A 405 -7.98 18.53 -0.49
C GLY A 405 -8.50 17.84 -1.75
N ASN A 406 -9.09 16.65 -1.61
CA ASN A 406 -9.62 15.86 -2.73
C ASN A 406 -11.09 16.20 -3.08
N LEU A 407 -11.83 16.88 -2.21
CA LEU A 407 -13.24 17.21 -2.44
C LEU A 407 -13.53 18.07 -3.69
N PRO A 408 -12.71 19.10 -4.04
CA PRO A 408 -12.98 19.92 -5.23
C PRO A 408 -13.12 19.11 -6.51
N LEU A 409 -12.36 18.02 -6.63
CA LEU A 409 -12.43 17.11 -7.78
C LEU A 409 -13.80 16.42 -7.88
N PHE A 410 -14.35 15.99 -6.74
CA PHE A 410 -15.68 15.38 -6.69
C PHE A 410 -16.79 16.41 -6.97
N TRP A 411 -16.64 17.63 -6.48
CA TRP A 411 -17.62 18.69 -6.72
C TRP A 411 -17.62 19.19 -8.16
N GLY A 412 -16.48 19.20 -8.84
CA GLY A 412 -16.41 19.49 -10.27
C GLY A 412 -17.36 18.60 -11.08
N ILE A 413 -17.37 17.30 -10.78
CA ILE A 413 -18.31 16.34 -11.37
C ILE A 413 -19.75 16.64 -10.95
N GLY A 414 -19.98 16.99 -9.67
CA GLY A 414 -21.31 17.34 -9.17
C GLY A 414 -21.93 18.55 -9.84
N ILE A 415 -21.13 19.59 -10.15
CA ILE A 415 -21.61 20.78 -10.86
C ILE A 415 -21.99 20.42 -12.31
N LEU A 416 -21.17 19.61 -12.98
CA LEU A 416 -21.48 19.13 -14.34
C LEU A 416 -22.76 18.27 -14.36
N THR A 417 -22.92 17.35 -13.40
CA THR A 417 -24.14 16.55 -13.31
C THR A 417 -25.36 17.38 -12.92
N ALA A 418 -25.20 18.44 -12.13
CA ALA A 418 -26.29 19.37 -11.80
C ALA A 418 -26.91 20.03 -13.03
N LEU A 419 -26.10 20.41 -14.03
CA LEU A 419 -26.60 20.97 -15.29
C LEU A 419 -27.45 19.96 -16.07
N ILE A 420 -27.04 18.68 -16.07
CA ILE A 420 -27.78 17.59 -16.72
C ILE A 420 -29.09 17.29 -15.95
N SER A 421 -29.06 17.38 -14.61
CA SER A 421 -30.22 17.17 -13.74
C SER A 421 -31.30 18.24 -13.87
N LEU A 422 -31.02 19.40 -14.51
CA LEU A 422 -32.06 20.37 -14.83
C LEU A 422 -33.17 19.79 -15.72
N LYS A 423 -32.93 18.65 -16.40
CA LYS A 423 -33.98 17.88 -17.10
C LYS A 423 -35.21 17.59 -16.23
N TRP A 424 -35.05 17.51 -14.89
CA TRP A 424 -36.16 17.27 -13.97
C TRP A 424 -37.17 18.42 -13.88
N ILE A 425 -36.78 19.64 -14.29
CA ILE A 425 -37.69 20.80 -14.31
C ILE A 425 -38.67 20.77 -15.48
N LEU A 426 -38.42 19.96 -16.51
CA LEU A 426 -39.17 20.06 -17.77
C LEU A 426 -40.68 19.85 -17.58
N LEU A 427 -41.08 18.79 -16.86
CA LEU A 427 -42.49 18.51 -16.61
C LEU A 427 -43.18 19.60 -15.74
N PRO A 428 -42.68 19.97 -14.54
CA PRO A 428 -43.30 21.02 -13.75
C PRO A 428 -43.20 22.41 -14.41
N GLY A 429 -42.14 22.68 -15.15
CA GLY A 429 -41.94 23.91 -15.90
C GLY A 429 -42.96 24.05 -17.03
N LEU A 430 -43.15 23.01 -17.84
CA LEU A 430 -44.16 22.98 -18.89
C LEU A 430 -45.58 23.12 -18.32
N PHE A 431 -45.88 22.44 -17.21
CA PHE A 431 -47.14 22.61 -16.49
C PHE A 431 -47.39 24.08 -16.09
N LEU A 432 -46.39 24.73 -15.48
CA LEU A 432 -46.51 26.12 -15.05
C LEU A 432 -46.64 27.09 -16.23
N ILE A 433 -45.92 26.86 -17.33
CA ILE A 433 -46.01 27.66 -18.57
C ILE A 433 -47.41 27.53 -19.19
N VAL A 434 -47.93 26.30 -19.31
CA VAL A 434 -49.26 26.06 -19.87
C VAL A 434 -50.34 26.76 -19.04
N ILE A 435 -50.30 26.63 -17.71
CA ILE A 435 -51.29 27.30 -16.86
C ILE A 435 -51.11 28.84 -16.88
N SER A 436 -49.89 29.36 -16.92
CA SER A 436 -49.69 30.81 -16.99
C SER A 436 -50.17 31.42 -18.30
N VAL A 437 -50.01 30.70 -19.43
CA VAL A 437 -50.43 31.19 -20.76
C VAL A 437 -51.93 31.03 -20.98
N PHE A 438 -52.49 29.87 -20.64
CA PHE A 438 -53.89 29.58 -20.96
C PHE A 438 -54.85 30.01 -19.85
N TRP A 439 -54.47 29.99 -18.57
CA TRP A 439 -55.33 30.28 -17.42
C TRP A 439 -54.65 31.19 -16.37
N GLN A 440 -54.17 32.36 -16.80
CA GLN A 440 -53.43 33.31 -15.96
C GLN A 440 -54.17 33.71 -14.66
N TYR A 441 -55.47 34.01 -14.72
CA TYR A 441 -56.24 34.37 -13.52
C TYR A 441 -56.21 33.26 -12.46
N HIS A 442 -56.33 31.99 -12.89
CA HIS A 442 -56.26 30.83 -12.00
C HIS A 442 -54.85 30.60 -11.44
N TYR A 443 -53.82 30.86 -12.26
CA TYR A 443 -52.41 30.80 -11.87
C TYR A 443 -52.10 31.71 -10.68
N ASP A 444 -52.55 32.97 -10.76
CA ASP A 444 -52.29 34.00 -9.76
C ASP A 444 -53.13 33.76 -8.49
N GLU A 445 -54.43 33.47 -8.64
CA GLU A 445 -55.36 33.25 -7.52
C GLU A 445 -54.99 32.00 -6.69
N HIS A 446 -54.60 30.90 -7.35
CA HIS A 446 -54.29 29.62 -6.69
C HIS A 446 -52.80 29.27 -6.68
N ALA A 447 -51.93 30.29 -6.59
CA ALA A 447 -50.48 30.14 -6.56
C ALA A 447 -49.94 29.12 -5.54
N LYS A 448 -50.64 28.86 -4.41
CA LYS A 448 -50.22 27.83 -3.42
C LYS A 448 -50.45 26.41 -3.95
N ARG A 449 -51.55 26.21 -4.68
CA ARG A 449 -51.95 24.92 -5.22
C ARG A 449 -51.04 24.52 -6.38
N HIS A 450 -50.82 25.43 -7.34
CA HIS A 450 -49.93 25.16 -8.48
C HIS A 450 -48.49 24.88 -8.06
N PHE A 451 -47.98 25.59 -7.04
CA PHE A 451 -46.67 25.28 -6.47
C PHE A 451 -46.58 23.86 -5.90
N ARG A 452 -47.60 23.41 -5.14
CA ARG A 452 -47.64 22.04 -4.57
C ARG A 452 -47.74 20.97 -5.66
N ILE A 453 -48.57 21.19 -6.68
CA ILE A 453 -48.69 20.28 -7.84
C ILE A 453 -47.35 20.18 -8.56
N SER A 454 -46.67 21.31 -8.78
CA SER A 454 -45.36 21.35 -9.45
C SER A 454 -44.28 20.62 -8.64
N ILE A 455 -44.27 20.77 -7.31
CA ILE A 455 -43.38 20.00 -6.43
C ILE A 455 -43.68 18.50 -6.54
N ALA A 456 -44.96 18.09 -6.52
CA ALA A 456 -45.32 16.68 -6.65
C ALA A 456 -44.83 16.10 -7.99
N MET A 457 -45.09 16.80 -9.10
CA MET A 457 -44.59 16.42 -10.43
C MET A 457 -43.06 16.33 -10.47
N TYR A 458 -42.38 17.32 -9.90
CA TYR A 458 -40.92 17.33 -9.81
C TYR A 458 -40.37 16.12 -9.04
N LEU A 459 -40.92 15.83 -7.86
CA LEU A 459 -40.48 14.71 -7.03
C LEU A 459 -40.77 13.36 -7.70
N SER A 460 -41.89 13.22 -8.41
CA SER A 460 -42.17 12.03 -9.22
C SER A 460 -41.10 11.84 -10.30
N VAL A 461 -40.77 12.87 -11.07
CA VAL A 461 -39.71 12.81 -12.10
C VAL A 461 -38.36 12.47 -11.47
N LYS A 462 -37.97 13.17 -10.40
CA LYS A 462 -36.71 12.94 -9.69
C LYS A 462 -36.59 11.51 -9.17
N THR A 463 -37.70 10.94 -8.68
CA THR A 463 -37.76 9.56 -8.18
C THR A 463 -37.54 8.53 -9.30
N LEU A 464 -38.13 8.75 -10.48
CA LEU A 464 -37.91 7.88 -11.64
C LEU A 464 -36.44 7.84 -12.10
N PHE A 465 -35.72 8.96 -11.94
CA PHE A 465 -34.31 9.08 -12.33
C PHE A 465 -33.31 8.80 -11.19
N ILE A 466 -33.74 8.30 -10.02
CA ILE A 466 -32.81 8.03 -8.91
C ILE A 466 -31.74 6.97 -9.26
N GLY A 467 -32.04 6.11 -10.24
CA GLY A 467 -31.10 5.11 -10.77
C GLY A 467 -29.82 5.71 -11.35
N ASP A 468 -29.86 6.97 -11.82
CA ASP A 468 -28.69 7.66 -12.37
C ASP A 468 -27.56 7.78 -11.32
N TYR A 469 -27.90 7.88 -10.03
CA TYR A 469 -26.96 7.98 -8.91
C TYR A 469 -26.56 6.63 -8.29
N ARG A 470 -27.23 5.54 -8.68
CA ARG A 470 -27.09 4.21 -8.07
C ARG A 470 -26.54 3.16 -9.05
N LYS A 471 -25.75 3.60 -10.03
CA LYS A 471 -25.02 2.69 -10.92
C LYS A 471 -24.09 1.78 -10.09
N PRO A 472 -23.81 0.53 -10.53
CA PRO A 472 -22.99 -0.42 -9.78
C PRO A 472 -21.66 0.18 -9.30
N ILE A 473 -21.03 0.97 -10.16
CA ILE A 473 -19.80 1.70 -9.92
C ILE A 473 -19.90 2.70 -8.73
N ALA A 474 -21.04 3.38 -8.56
CA ALA A 474 -21.27 4.29 -7.45
C ALA A 474 -21.57 3.54 -6.15
N LEU A 475 -22.26 2.40 -6.24
CA LEU A 475 -22.59 1.57 -5.08
C LEU A 475 -21.34 1.01 -4.40
N GLN A 476 -20.27 0.73 -5.14
CA GLN A 476 -19.00 0.24 -4.59
C GLN A 476 -18.32 1.17 -3.57
N VAL A 477 -18.61 2.48 -3.63
CA VAL A 477 -18.05 3.49 -2.72
C VAL A 477 -19.09 4.02 -1.74
N MET A 478 -20.36 3.58 -1.86
CA MET A 478 -21.40 3.92 -0.92
C MET A 478 -21.33 3.01 0.32
N PRO A 479 -21.37 3.56 1.54
CA PRO A 479 -21.59 2.77 2.75
C PRO A 479 -22.81 1.88 2.62
N GLU A 480 -22.78 0.67 3.19
CA GLU A 480 -23.85 -0.34 3.06
C GLU A 480 -25.24 0.22 3.38
N LEU A 481 -25.35 1.03 4.44
CA LEU A 481 -26.60 1.69 4.82
C LEU A 481 -27.18 2.58 3.70
N LEU A 482 -26.34 3.25 2.90
CA LEU A 482 -26.76 4.13 1.82
C LEU A 482 -27.04 3.37 0.51
N GLN A 483 -26.61 2.11 0.38
CA GLN A 483 -26.83 1.32 -0.84
C GLN A 483 -28.32 0.94 -1.02
N SER A 484 -29.10 0.88 0.06
CA SER A 484 -30.53 0.58 0.02
C SER A 484 -31.33 1.63 -0.77
N VAL A 485 -32.26 1.15 -1.61
CA VAL A 485 -33.18 2.00 -2.39
C VAL A 485 -33.99 2.90 -1.46
N TRP A 486 -34.49 2.34 -0.36
CA TRP A 486 -35.35 3.03 0.60
C TRP A 486 -34.64 4.22 1.26
N VAL A 487 -33.37 4.03 1.62
CA VAL A 487 -32.56 5.09 2.22
C VAL A 487 -32.30 6.21 1.22
N SER A 488 -32.07 5.87 -0.05
CA SER A 488 -31.96 6.87 -1.12
C SER A 488 -33.26 7.67 -1.32
N LEU A 489 -34.44 7.02 -1.27
CA LEU A 489 -35.74 7.71 -1.33
C LEU A 489 -35.97 8.65 -0.14
N ILE A 490 -35.63 8.21 1.08
CA ILE A 490 -35.71 9.04 2.28
C ILE A 490 -34.78 10.26 2.13
N LEU A 491 -33.55 10.07 1.65
CA LEU A 491 -32.60 11.15 1.43
C LEU A 491 -33.13 12.17 0.41
N LEU A 492 -33.75 11.71 -0.69
CA LEU A 492 -34.40 12.60 -1.65
C LEU A 492 -35.49 13.45 -1.00
N LEU A 493 -36.33 12.85 -0.15
CA LEU A 493 -37.40 13.56 0.56
C LEU A 493 -36.84 14.56 1.58
N VAL A 494 -35.76 14.22 2.29
CA VAL A 494 -35.08 15.12 3.22
C VAL A 494 -34.50 16.32 2.47
N ILE A 495 -33.77 16.10 1.37
CA ILE A 495 -33.21 17.18 0.55
C ILE A 495 -34.32 18.07 -0.01
N ALA A 496 -35.41 17.48 -0.50
CA ALA A 496 -36.57 18.22 -0.97
C ALA A 496 -37.23 19.04 0.16
N GLY A 497 -37.35 18.46 1.36
CA GLY A 497 -37.89 19.13 2.53
C GLY A 497 -37.05 20.34 2.94
N ILE A 498 -35.72 20.19 2.99
CA ILE A 498 -34.78 21.28 3.26
C ILE A 498 -34.90 22.37 2.18
N SER A 499 -34.90 21.97 0.91
CA SER A 499 -35.06 22.89 -0.23
C SER A 499 -36.36 23.69 -0.14
N TYR A 500 -37.46 23.03 0.25
CA TYR A 500 -38.76 23.65 0.43
C TYR A 500 -38.76 24.67 1.56
N VAL A 501 -38.19 24.33 2.72
CA VAL A 501 -38.08 25.25 3.87
C VAL A 501 -37.24 26.47 3.50
N LEU A 502 -36.10 26.28 2.85
CA LEU A 502 -35.22 27.37 2.41
C LEU A 502 -35.90 28.27 1.36
N THR A 503 -36.62 27.67 0.41
CA THR A 503 -37.44 28.40 -0.57
C THR A 503 -38.53 29.22 0.12
N ARG A 504 -39.17 28.68 1.17
CA ARG A 504 -40.18 29.39 1.95
C ARG A 504 -39.60 30.58 2.71
N LEU A 505 -38.39 30.45 3.25
CA LEU A 505 -37.69 31.54 3.93
C LEU A 505 -37.27 32.63 2.94
N TRP A 506 -36.70 32.25 1.80
CA TRP A 506 -36.33 33.15 0.72
C TRP A 506 -37.54 33.94 0.19
N ARG A 507 -38.68 33.25 -0.03
CA ARG A 507 -39.96 33.84 -0.45
C ARG A 507 -40.44 34.96 0.48
N LYS A 508 -40.24 34.86 1.80
CA LYS A 508 -40.69 35.90 2.75
C LYS A 508 -40.04 37.26 2.49
N GLY A 509 -38.94 37.30 1.74
CA GLY A 509 -38.27 38.53 1.34
C GLY A 509 -38.77 39.16 0.03
N LEU A 510 -39.66 38.51 -0.72
CA LEU A 510 -40.23 39.04 -1.97
C LEU A 510 -41.51 39.83 -1.69
N SER A 511 -41.68 40.96 -2.38
CA SER A 511 -42.89 41.80 -2.28
C SER A 511 -44.09 41.16 -2.96
N GLU A 512 -43.87 40.44 -4.06
CA GLU A 512 -44.90 39.79 -4.85
C GLU A 512 -44.61 38.29 -5.00
N ARG A 513 -45.69 37.52 -5.15
CA ARG A 513 -45.58 36.08 -5.24
C ARG A 513 -45.53 35.63 -6.69
N ASN A 514 -44.41 35.04 -7.11
CA ASN A 514 -44.26 34.42 -8.41
C ASN A 514 -44.00 32.92 -8.26
N VAL A 515 -44.94 32.08 -8.67
CA VAL A 515 -44.85 30.61 -8.53
C VAL A 515 -43.74 30.02 -9.38
N GLY A 516 -43.53 30.54 -10.59
CA GLY A 516 -42.44 30.13 -11.48
C GLY A 516 -41.08 30.39 -10.85
N LEU A 517 -40.90 31.58 -10.27
CA LEU A 517 -39.67 31.97 -9.57
C LEU A 517 -39.45 31.13 -8.29
N GLU A 518 -40.50 30.91 -7.50
CA GLU A 518 -40.46 30.01 -6.32
C GLU A 518 -40.05 28.58 -6.73
N MET A 519 -40.62 28.05 -7.82
CA MET A 519 -40.32 26.70 -8.32
C MET A 519 -38.90 26.62 -8.87
N PHE A 520 -38.46 27.61 -9.64
CA PHE A 520 -37.11 27.65 -10.18
C PHE A 520 -36.07 27.67 -9.06
N TYR A 521 -36.23 28.52 -8.05
CA TYR A 521 -35.34 28.56 -6.90
C TYR A 521 -35.33 27.23 -6.14
N PHE A 522 -36.50 26.63 -5.90
CA PHE A 522 -36.61 25.31 -5.27
C PHE A 522 -35.84 24.23 -6.05
N VAL A 523 -36.02 24.17 -7.37
CA VAL A 523 -35.36 23.17 -8.22
C VAL A 523 -33.86 23.38 -8.27
N VAL A 524 -33.39 24.61 -8.48
CA VAL A 524 -31.95 24.90 -8.51
C VAL A 524 -31.30 24.49 -7.19
N LEU A 525 -31.93 24.81 -6.06
CA LEU A 525 -31.42 24.47 -4.74
C LEU A 525 -31.42 22.96 -4.47
N ASP A 526 -32.51 22.26 -4.83
CA ASP A 526 -32.66 20.81 -4.65
C ASP A 526 -31.71 20.02 -5.58
N VAL A 527 -31.60 20.42 -6.85
CA VAL A 527 -30.66 19.86 -7.83
C VAL A 527 -29.23 20.07 -7.36
N PHE A 528 -28.90 21.26 -6.88
CA PHE A 528 -27.58 21.57 -6.34
C PHE A 528 -27.24 20.66 -5.14
N MET A 529 -28.11 20.60 -4.12
CA MET A 529 -27.90 19.73 -2.97
C MET A 529 -27.76 18.25 -3.35
N THR A 530 -28.65 17.76 -4.21
CA THR A 530 -28.68 16.35 -4.62
C THR A 530 -27.40 15.98 -5.35
N ASN A 531 -26.96 16.80 -6.31
CA ASN A 531 -25.76 16.51 -7.08
C ASN A 531 -24.50 16.69 -6.26
N MET A 532 -24.41 17.71 -5.41
CA MET A 532 -23.28 17.88 -4.49
C MET A 532 -23.16 16.70 -3.53
N TRP A 533 -24.28 16.18 -3.02
CA TRP A 533 -24.28 14.98 -2.17
C TRP A 533 -23.79 13.75 -2.93
N TYR A 534 -24.40 13.44 -4.08
CA TYR A 534 -24.12 12.20 -4.81
C TYR A 534 -22.82 12.23 -5.62
N SER A 535 -22.24 13.41 -5.91
CA SER A 535 -20.99 13.51 -6.66
C SER A 535 -19.84 12.79 -5.96
N PHE A 536 -19.87 12.77 -4.63
CA PHE A 536 -18.97 11.99 -3.81
C PHE A 536 -19.00 10.51 -4.16
N PHE A 537 -20.09 9.92 -4.65
CA PHE A 537 -20.13 8.49 -5.01
C PHE A 537 -19.93 8.24 -6.50
N MET A 538 -20.25 9.22 -7.34
CA MET A 538 -20.18 9.07 -8.80
C MET A 538 -18.75 9.16 -9.34
N SER A 539 -17.88 9.96 -8.72
CA SER A 539 -16.54 10.23 -9.25
C SER A 539 -15.66 8.97 -9.41
N PRO A 540 -15.01 8.77 -10.57
CA PRO A 540 -14.00 7.73 -10.76
C PRO A 540 -12.63 8.10 -10.20
N ALA A 541 -12.42 9.33 -9.73
CA ALA A 541 -11.09 9.78 -9.34
C ALA A 541 -10.57 9.04 -8.10
N SER A 542 -9.55 8.21 -8.31
CA SER A 542 -8.42 8.03 -7.40
C SER A 542 -7.37 9.09 -7.74
N LEU A 543 -6.72 9.66 -6.72
CA LEU A 543 -5.44 10.34 -6.87
C LEU A 543 -4.36 9.36 -6.44
#